data_AF-A0A1G4JMC3-F1
#
_entry.id   AF-A0A1G4JMC3-F1
#
_cell.length_a   1.000
_cell.length_b   1.000
_cell.length_c   1.000
_cell.angle_alpha   90.00
_cell.angle_beta   90.00
_cell.angle_gamma   90.00
#
_symmetry.space_group_name_H-M   'P 1'
#
loop_
_entity.id
_entity.type
_entity.pdbx_description
1 polymer ?
#
loop_
_entity_poly.entity_id
_entity_poly.type
_entity_poly.pdbx_seq_one_letter_code
_entity_poly.pdbx_strand_id
1 'polypeptide(L)'
;MNNTTSARTTKLDAELSRLQGEHNELQRRFHELSRMLNIDSTPELVMKKHITDLKKYNELRDTGLGLTQIIANEKKCKIKEVFEEMGYDMQDRP
;
A
#
# COMPACT_ATOMS: atom_id res chain seq x y z
N MET A 1 0.87 -21.05 -49.15
CA MET A 1 1.21 -19.97 -48.20
C MET A 1 1.00 -20.41 -46.74
N ASN A 2 1.33 -21.66 -46.37
CA ASN A 2 0.70 -22.28 -45.18
C ASN A 2 1.71 -22.66 -44.08
N ASN A 3 3.02 -22.65 -44.37
CA ASN A 3 4.05 -23.14 -43.46
C ASN A 3 4.48 -22.08 -42.42
N THR A 4 4.51 -20.81 -42.82
CA THR A 4 4.90 -19.69 -41.95
C THR A 4 3.85 -19.38 -40.89
N THR A 5 2.57 -19.55 -41.22
CA THR A 5 1.45 -19.37 -40.29
C THR A 5 1.44 -20.48 -39.25
N SER A 6 1.60 -21.75 -39.66
CA SER A 6 1.66 -22.92 -38.78
C SER A 6 2.80 -22.84 -37.75
N ALA A 7 4.00 -22.43 -38.19
CA ALA A 7 5.16 -22.25 -37.32
C ALA A 7 5.00 -21.07 -36.33
N ARG A 8 4.20 -20.06 -36.67
CA ARG A 8 3.88 -18.94 -35.78
C ARG A 8 2.84 -19.33 -34.74
N THR A 9 1.83 -20.12 -35.12
CA THR A 9 0.82 -20.66 -34.21
C THR A 9 1.46 -21.58 -33.16
N THR A 10 2.32 -22.51 -33.57
CA THR A 10 3.02 -23.42 -32.64
C THR A 10 3.93 -22.68 -31.65
N LYS A 11 4.61 -21.61 -32.09
CA LYS A 11 5.39 -20.76 -31.18
C LYS A 11 4.51 -20.03 -30.17
N LEU A 12 3.36 -19.50 -30.60
CA LEU A 12 2.40 -18.88 -29.70
C LEU A 12 1.83 -19.88 -28.67
N ASP A 13 1.53 -21.11 -29.10
CA ASP A 13 0.99 -22.14 -28.21
C ASP A 13 2.02 -22.58 -27.15
N ALA A 14 3.30 -22.66 -27.52
CA ALA A 14 4.39 -22.93 -26.60
C ALA A 14 4.60 -21.78 -25.59
N GLU A 15 4.54 -20.53 -26.06
CA GLU A 15 4.61 -19.33 -25.21
C GLU A 15 3.43 -19.29 -24.22
N LEU A 16 2.21 -19.56 -24.69
CA LEU A 16 1.01 -19.65 -23.85
C LEU A 16 1.14 -20.73 -22.78
N SER A 17 1.63 -21.91 -23.16
CA SER A 17 1.85 -23.01 -22.21
C SER A 17 2.89 -22.64 -21.15
N ARG A 18 3.95 -21.94 -21.53
CA ARG A 18 4.97 -21.43 -20.60
C ARG A 18 4.37 -20.41 -19.63
N LEU A 19 3.66 -19.40 -20.14
CA LEU A 19 3.04 -18.36 -19.31
C LEU A 19 1.99 -18.95 -18.35
N GLN A 20 1.20 -19.92 -18.80
CA GLN A 20 0.24 -20.63 -17.95
C GLN A 20 0.95 -21.40 -16.84
N GLY A 21 2.08 -22.05 -17.13
CA GLY A 21 2.91 -22.71 -16.13
C GLY A 21 3.45 -21.74 -15.08
N GLU A 22 3.98 -20.60 -15.51
CA GLU A 22 4.50 -19.55 -14.62
C GLU A 22 3.40 -18.93 -13.75
N HIS A 23 2.23 -18.66 -14.33
CA HIS A 23 1.07 -18.16 -13.60
C HIS A 23 0.62 -19.13 -12.50
N ASN A 24 0.53 -20.41 -12.82
CA ASN A 24 0.10 -21.44 -11.87
C ASN A 24 1.09 -21.59 -10.71
N GLU A 25 2.40 -21.56 -10.99
CA GLU A 25 3.43 -21.64 -9.96
C GLU A 25 3.42 -20.40 -9.06
N LEU A 26 3.26 -19.21 -9.64
CA LEU A 26 3.14 -17.97 -8.86
C LEU A 26 1.90 -17.99 -7.96
N GLN A 27 0.76 -18.43 -8.50
CA GLN A 27 -0.48 -18.55 -7.76
C GLN A 27 -0.33 -19.56 -6.61
N ARG A 28 0.32 -20.71 -6.84
CA ARG A 28 0.59 -21.70 -5.79
C ARG A 28 1.41 -21.10 -4.64
N ARG A 29 2.53 -20.43 -4.97
CA ARG A 29 3.39 -19.77 -3.96
C ARG A 29 2.64 -18.72 -3.15
N PHE A 30 1.79 -17.93 -3.80
CA PHE A 30 0.96 -16.94 -3.12
C PHE A 30 0.05 -17.60 -2.08
N HIS A 31 -0.67 -18.67 -2.45
CA HIS A 31 -1.56 -19.36 -1.52
C HIS A 31 -0.80 -20.03 -0.36
N GLU A 32 0.37 -20.60 -0.62
CA GLU A 32 1.22 -21.18 0.43
C GLU A 32 1.67 -20.12 1.44
N LEU A 33 2.20 -18.99 0.96
CA LEU A 33 2.64 -17.88 1.81
C LEU A 33 1.48 -17.26 2.59
N SER A 34 0.35 -16.99 1.94
CA SER A 34 -0.84 -16.42 2.59
C SER A 34 -1.35 -17.33 3.71
N ARG A 35 -1.36 -18.66 3.48
CA ARG A 35 -1.73 -19.63 4.51
C ARG A 35 -0.71 -19.69 5.65
N MET A 36 0.59 -19.70 5.35
CA MET A 36 1.65 -19.71 6.36
C MET A 36 1.62 -18.48 7.26
N LEU A 37 1.30 -17.32 6.70
CA LEU A 37 1.25 -16.05 7.41
C LEU A 37 -0.15 -15.74 7.99
N ASN A 38 -1.11 -16.65 7.82
CA ASN A 38 -2.51 -16.47 8.26
C ASN A 38 -3.13 -15.16 7.72
N ILE A 39 -2.79 -14.81 6.47
CA ILE A 39 -3.30 -13.63 5.77
C ILE A 39 -4.52 -14.05 4.97
N ASP A 40 -5.70 -13.80 5.53
CA ASP A 40 -6.99 -14.00 4.84
C ASP A 40 -7.39 -12.80 3.96
N SER A 41 -6.60 -11.72 4.00
CA SER A 41 -6.87 -10.50 3.25
C SER A 41 -6.28 -10.58 1.85
N THR A 42 -7.07 -10.26 0.83
CA THR A 42 -6.56 -10.15 -0.53
C THR A 42 -5.59 -8.96 -0.63
N PRO A 43 -4.62 -8.98 -1.58
CA PRO A 43 -3.70 -7.87 -1.77
C PRO A 43 -4.41 -6.52 -1.98
N GLU A 44 -5.55 -6.53 -2.67
CA GLU A 44 -6.38 -5.34 -2.91
C GLU A 44 -6.97 -4.80 -1.61
N LEU A 45 -7.40 -5.67 -0.70
CA LEU A 45 -7.92 -5.26 0.61
C LEU A 45 -6.82 -4.65 1.47
N VAL A 46 -5.63 -5.26 1.49
CA VAL A 46 -4.47 -4.73 2.22
C VAL A 46 -4.08 -3.35 1.69
N MET A 47 -3.98 -3.22 0.37
CA MET A 47 -3.64 -1.96 -0.29
C MET A 47 -4.70 -0.88 -0.02
N LYS A 48 -5.99 -1.23 -0.16
CA LYS A 48 -7.10 -0.32 0.11
C LYS A 48 -7.08 0.15 1.57
N LYS A 49 -6.86 -0.78 2.51
CA LYS A 49 -6.75 -0.46 3.93
C LYS A 49 -5.60 0.52 4.18
N HIS A 50 -4.42 0.24 3.64
CA HIS A 50 -3.25 1.09 3.80
C HIS A 50 -3.49 2.51 3.26
N ILE A 51 -4.04 2.63 2.04
CA ILE A 51 -4.40 3.94 1.46
C ILE A 51 -5.41 4.69 2.33
N THR A 52 -6.41 3.98 2.85
CA THR A 52 -7.45 4.57 3.72
C THR A 52 -6.86 5.07 5.03
N ASP A 53 -6.04 4.24 5.68
CA ASP A 53 -5.42 4.57 6.96
C ASP A 53 -4.45 5.74 6.82
N LEU A 54 -3.65 5.77 5.73
CA LEU A 54 -2.73 6.87 5.44
C LEU A 54 -3.47 8.18 5.16
N LYS A 55 -4.56 8.13 4.39
CA LYS A 55 -5.39 9.30 4.12
C LYS A 55 -5.98 9.87 5.41
N LYS A 56 -6.56 9.00 6.24
CA LYS A 56 -7.13 9.38 7.53
C LYS A 56 -6.08 9.99 8.45
N TYR A 57 -4.89 9.41 8.50
CA TYR A 57 -3.77 9.93 9.28
C TYR A 57 -3.39 11.35 8.81
N ASN A 58 -3.24 11.57 7.50
CA ASN A 58 -2.90 12.90 6.97
C ASN A 58 -3.98 13.94 7.32
N GLU A 59 -5.26 13.60 7.12
CA GLU A 59 -6.38 14.50 7.44
C GLU A 59 -6.41 14.88 8.93
N LEU A 60 -6.19 13.91 9.81
CA LEU A 60 -6.13 14.13 11.26
C LEU A 60 -4.94 14.99 11.66
N ARG A 61 -3.75 14.69 11.12
CA ARG A 61 -2.53 15.45 11.41
C ARG A 61 -2.67 16.90 10.96
N ASP A 62 -3.15 17.13 9.75
CA ASP A 62 -3.27 18.47 9.19
C ASP A 62 -4.32 19.29 9.96
N THR A 63 -5.45 18.67 10.33
CA THR A 63 -6.47 19.32 11.17
C THR A 63 -5.90 19.63 12.56
N GLY A 64 -5.22 18.68 13.19
CA GLY A 64 -4.60 18.85 14.50
C GLY A 64 -3.57 19.98 14.49
N LEU A 65 -2.70 20.02 13.48
CA LEU A 65 -1.70 21.07 13.33
C LEU A 65 -2.34 22.45 13.12
N GLY A 66 -3.42 22.52 12.34
CA GLY A 66 -4.19 23.75 12.15
C GLY A 66 -4.77 24.27 13.47
N LEU A 67 -5.36 23.39 14.29
CA LEU A 67 -5.87 23.74 15.61
C LEU A 67 -4.75 24.20 16.55
N THR A 68 -3.63 23.49 16.59
CA THR A 68 -2.48 23.87 17.41
C THR A 68 -1.90 25.22 17.00
N GLN A 69 -1.86 25.51 15.70
CA GLN A 69 -1.40 26.82 15.20
C GLN A 69 -2.31 27.97 15.68
N ILE A 70 -3.63 27.76 15.74
CA ILE A 70 -4.56 28.75 16.29
C ILE A 70 -4.25 29.03 17.77
N ILE A 71 -4.04 27.97 18.57
CA ILE A 71 -3.69 28.09 19.99
C ILE A 71 -2.34 28.81 20.16
N ALA A 72 -1.34 28.43 19.37
CA ALA A 72 -0.01 29.03 19.41
C ALA A 72 -0.07 30.54 19.10
N ASN A 73 -0.87 30.94 18.12
CA ASN A 73 -1.07 32.34 17.76
C ASN A 73 -1.73 33.13 18.90
N GLU A 74 -2.77 32.58 19.51
CA GLU A 74 -3.47 33.21 20.64
C GLU A 74 -2.53 33.40 21.85
N LYS A 75 -1.70 32.38 22.13
CA LYS A 75 -0.72 32.40 23.23
C LYS A 75 0.56 33.16 22.88
N LYS A 76 0.73 33.60 21.63
CA LYS A 76 1.96 34.21 21.08
C LYS A 76 3.22 33.36 21.34
N CYS A 77 3.09 32.04 21.21
CA CYS A 77 4.18 31.09 21.35
C CYS A 77 4.36 30.27 20.06
N LYS A 78 5.39 29.43 20.01
CA LYS A 78 5.63 28.51 18.89
C LYS A 78 4.76 27.27 19.04
N ILE A 79 4.38 26.67 17.90
CA ILE A 79 3.63 25.39 17.88
C ILE A 79 4.29 24.33 18.77
N LYS A 80 5.62 24.21 18.74
CA LYS A 80 6.38 23.23 19.54
C LYS A 80 6.10 23.37 21.04
N GLU A 81 6.00 24.60 21.54
CA GLU A 81 5.74 24.87 22.95
C GLU A 81 4.33 24.41 23.36
N VAL A 82 3.36 24.49 22.44
CA VAL A 82 2.01 23.95 22.66
C VAL A 82 2.03 22.42 22.69
N PHE A 83 2.77 21.77 21.80
CA PHE A 83 2.93 20.31 21.82
C PHE A 83 3.61 19.82 23.11
N GLU A 84 4.67 20.51 23.55
CA GLU A 84 5.37 20.23 24.81
C GLU A 84 4.45 20.40 26.02
N GLU A 85 3.63 21.47 26.06
CA GLU A 85 2.63 21.70 27.10
C GLU A 85 1.55 20.60 27.14
N MET A 86 1.14 20.10 25.97
CA MET A 86 0.18 19.00 25.86
C MET A 86 0.79 17.61 26.14
N GLY A 87 2.11 17.52 26.33
CA GLY A 87 2.82 16.26 26.58
C GLY A 87 2.98 15.37 25.34
N TYR A 88 2.97 15.94 24.14
CA TYR A 88 3.12 15.23 22.87
C TYR A 88 4.40 15.63 22.13
N ASP A 89 4.95 14.70 21.35
CA ASP A 89 6.07 14.93 20.45
C ASP A 89 5.56 15.34 19.06
N MET A 90 6.29 16.21 18.36
CA MET A 90 5.97 16.59 16.98
C MET A 90 6.48 15.58 15.95
N GLN A 91 7.39 14.68 16.34
CA GLN A 91 7.91 13.68 15.41
C GLN A 91 7.03 12.44 15.39
N ASP A 92 6.56 12.08 14.20
CA ASP A 92 6.03 10.76 13.93
C ASP A 92 7.17 9.75 13.99
N ARG A 93 7.21 8.93 15.04
CA ARG A 93 8.20 7.85 15.12
C ARG A 93 7.76 6.69 14.21
N PRO A 94 8.70 6.12 13.43
CA PRO A 94 8.44 4.95 12.60
C PRO A 94 8.18 3.68 13.43
#